data_AF-A0AAV9KSI9-F1
#
_entry.id   AF-A0AAV9KSI9-F1
#
_cell.length_a   1.000
_cell.length_b   1.000
_cell.length_c   1.000
_cell.angle_alpha   90.00
_cell.angle_beta   90.00
_cell.angle_gamma   90.00
#
_symmetry.space_group_name_H-M   'P 1'
#
loop_
_entity.id
_entity.type
_entity.pdbx_description
1 polymer ?
#
loop_
_entity_poly.entity_id
_entity_poly.type
_entity_poly.pdbx_seq_one_letter_code
_entity_poly.pdbx_strand_id
1 'polypeptide(L)'
;MAKIKIRINGFGRIGRLVARVALQRDDVELVAVNDPFISTDYMGGAKKVVISAPSKDAPMLVVGVNENEYKPELDIVSNASCTTNCLAPLANVINEFCCESPQFDGDRIPGEQQKCANLGSDADVNIVLARISPETSEDEVLQSLLSDPACDSIRITDNFVDRVLYRFKDDWKSALGAFRWAQSRPNYKPSPELYDKLVDILGKMKKMERMRSLLDEMHAEHLISLNTITKVMRRFAGAREWKEAVRVFDELGKFGLEKNTESMNLLLDTLCKENRVQQAREIFSSPSCISHQMQHV
;
A
#
# COMPACT_ATOMS: atom_id res chain seq x y z
N MET A 1 8.40 30.76 -34.80
CA MET A 1 9.36 30.80 -33.68
C MET A 1 9.96 29.41 -33.49
N ALA A 2 11.20 29.30 -32.99
CA ALA A 2 11.78 28.00 -32.67
C ALA A 2 11.04 27.38 -31.47
N LYS A 3 10.65 26.11 -31.57
CA LYS A 3 9.93 25.41 -30.50
C LYS A 3 10.81 25.22 -29.25
N ILE A 4 10.18 25.28 -28.08
CA ILE A 4 10.86 24.98 -26.81
C ILE A 4 10.96 23.46 -26.66
N LYS A 5 12.20 22.97 -26.63
CA LYS A 5 12.50 21.54 -26.47
C LYS A 5 12.43 21.14 -24.99
N ILE A 6 11.45 20.31 -24.65
CA ILE A 6 11.25 19.79 -23.30
C ILE A 6 11.60 18.30 -23.20
N ARG A 7 12.04 17.85 -22.02
CA ARG A 7 12.20 16.43 -21.67
C ARG A 7 11.48 16.12 -20.38
N ILE A 8 11.03 14.88 -20.24
CA ILE A 8 10.32 14.40 -19.05
C ILE A 8 11.15 13.29 -18.40
N ASN A 9 11.56 13.50 -17.15
CA ASN A 9 12.17 12.46 -16.32
C ASN A 9 11.11 11.84 -15.40
N GLY A 10 10.66 10.64 -15.73
CA GLY A 10 9.54 9.97 -15.09
C GLY A 10 8.30 9.92 -15.99
N PHE A 11 7.84 8.71 -16.35
CA PHE A 11 6.64 8.53 -17.16
C PHE A 11 5.46 7.88 -16.41
N GLY A 12 5.33 8.27 -15.14
CA GLY A 12 4.21 7.89 -14.28
C GLY A 12 2.92 8.64 -14.59
N ARG A 13 2.04 8.77 -13.58
CA ARG A 13 0.76 9.50 -13.73
C ARG A 13 0.97 10.95 -14.16
N ILE A 14 1.92 11.67 -13.53
CA ILE A 14 2.25 13.06 -13.88
C ILE A 14 2.94 13.15 -15.24
N GLY A 15 3.96 12.33 -15.49
CA GLY A 15 4.70 12.35 -16.76
C GLY A 15 3.79 12.21 -17.99
N ARG A 16 2.77 11.33 -17.91
CA ARG A 16 1.76 11.19 -18.97
C ARG A 16 0.87 12.43 -19.14
N LEU A 17 0.52 13.12 -18.06
CA LEU A 17 -0.24 14.38 -18.13
C LEU A 17 0.60 15.50 -18.77
N VAL A 18 1.86 15.64 -18.36
CA VAL A 18 2.79 16.63 -18.93
C VAL A 18 3.00 16.37 -20.42
N ALA A 19 3.21 15.12 -20.82
CA ALA A 19 3.34 14.75 -22.23
C ALA A 19 2.08 15.08 -23.04
N ARG A 20 0.88 14.81 -22.49
CA ARG A 20 -0.39 15.12 -23.17
C ARG A 20 -0.56 16.63 -23.40
N VAL A 21 -0.24 17.45 -22.41
CA VAL A 21 -0.31 18.92 -22.54
C VAL A 21 0.73 19.42 -23.54
N ALA A 22 1.96 18.90 -23.48
CA ALA A 22 3.02 19.28 -24.41
C ALA A 22 2.67 18.97 -25.88
N LEU A 23 2.01 17.83 -26.15
CA LEU A 23 1.58 17.44 -27.49
C LEU A 23 0.44 18.31 -28.05
N GLN A 24 -0.27 19.06 -27.20
CA GLN A 24 -1.33 19.98 -27.61
C GLN A 24 -0.80 21.40 -27.89
N ARG A 25 0.50 21.63 -27.74
CA ARG A 25 1.13 22.95 -27.87
C ARG A 25 2.04 23.02 -29.09
N ASP A 26 1.75 23.93 -30.01
CA ASP A 26 2.54 24.11 -31.23
C ASP A 26 3.92 24.75 -30.99
N ASP A 27 4.09 25.43 -29.85
CA ASP A 27 5.31 26.10 -29.43
C ASP A 27 6.26 25.22 -28.61
N VAL A 28 5.86 23.99 -28.28
CA VAL A 28 6.62 23.02 -27.48
C VAL A 28 6.94 21.77 -28.29
N GLU A 29 8.12 21.21 -28.08
CA GLU A 29 8.57 19.96 -28.69
C GLU A 29 9.02 19.00 -27.57
N LEU A 30 8.32 17.87 -27.40
CA LEU A 30 8.73 16.82 -26.47
C LEU A 30 9.83 15.96 -27.11
N VAL A 31 11.06 16.08 -26.61
CA VAL A 31 12.25 15.48 -27.24
C VAL A 31 12.61 14.12 -26.65
N ALA A 32 12.36 13.91 -25.35
CA ALA A 32 12.67 12.64 -24.70
C ALA A 32 11.82 12.42 -23.43
N VAL A 33 11.61 11.14 -23.11
CA VAL A 33 10.92 10.66 -21.92
C VAL A 33 11.71 9.49 -21.35
N ASN A 34 11.90 9.43 -20.03
CA ASN A 34 12.65 8.35 -19.38
C ASN A 34 12.05 7.93 -18.04
N ASP A 35 12.61 6.85 -17.50
CA ASP A 35 12.26 6.31 -16.20
C ASP A 35 12.88 7.16 -15.05
N PRO A 36 12.14 7.44 -13.95
CA PRO A 36 12.59 8.36 -12.91
C PRO A 36 13.77 7.83 -12.08
N PHE A 37 14.15 6.55 -12.23
CA PHE A 37 15.29 5.94 -11.54
C PHE A 37 16.60 6.02 -12.34
N ILE A 38 16.59 6.64 -13.53
CA ILE A 38 17.79 6.85 -14.36
C ILE A 38 18.27 8.29 -14.20
N SER A 39 19.58 8.49 -13.98
CA SER A 39 20.17 9.82 -13.74
C SER A 39 19.94 10.76 -14.92
N THR A 40 19.79 12.06 -14.64
CA THR A 40 19.52 13.07 -15.68
C THR A 40 20.70 13.29 -16.66
N ASP A 41 21.84 12.64 -16.47
CA ASP A 41 23.05 12.85 -17.27
C ASP A 41 22.88 12.46 -18.74
N TYR A 42 22.05 11.45 -19.03
CA TYR A 42 21.73 11.08 -20.43
C TYR A 42 20.78 12.10 -21.10
N MET A 43 20.26 13.10 -20.36
CA MET A 43 19.35 14.12 -20.87
C MET A 43 20.06 15.31 -21.55
N GLY A 44 21.29 15.15 -22.05
CA GLY A 44 21.99 16.18 -22.83
C GLY A 44 21.22 16.63 -24.08
N GLY A 45 21.01 17.94 -24.22
CA GLY A 45 20.47 18.60 -25.44
C GLY A 45 19.05 19.19 -25.36
N ALA A 46 18.38 19.17 -24.19
CA ALA A 46 17.12 19.90 -24.00
C ALA A 46 17.32 21.24 -23.32
N LYS A 47 16.45 22.21 -23.64
CA LYS A 47 16.43 23.52 -22.98
C LYS A 47 15.72 23.47 -21.63
N LYS A 48 14.72 22.59 -21.47
CA LYS A 48 13.95 22.42 -20.22
C LYS A 48 13.71 20.95 -19.89
N VAL A 49 13.80 20.58 -18.62
CA VAL A 49 13.55 19.23 -18.09
C VAL A 49 12.52 19.29 -16.97
N VAL A 50 11.47 18.47 -17.07
CA VAL A 50 10.46 18.29 -16.02
C VAL A 50 10.65 16.91 -15.39
N ILE A 51 10.96 16.87 -14.11
CA ILE A 51 11.03 15.63 -13.34
C ILE A 51 9.65 15.37 -12.74
N SER A 52 9.00 14.28 -13.13
CA SER A 52 7.63 13.94 -12.71
C SER A 52 7.59 13.12 -11.41
N ALA A 53 8.63 13.27 -10.59
CA ALA A 53 8.84 12.57 -9.33
C ALA A 53 9.63 13.47 -8.38
N PRO A 54 9.62 13.19 -7.06
CA PRO A 54 10.45 13.90 -6.10
C PRO A 54 11.93 13.76 -6.48
N SER A 55 12.63 14.88 -6.58
CA SER A 55 14.08 14.91 -6.83
C SER A 55 14.76 15.78 -5.79
N LYS A 56 15.97 15.39 -5.39
CA LYS A 56 16.86 16.21 -4.56
C LYS A 56 17.74 17.14 -5.40
N ASP A 57 17.83 16.88 -6.70
CA ASP A 57 18.78 17.49 -7.62
C ASP A 57 18.17 18.66 -8.42
N ALA A 58 16.87 18.93 -8.22
CA ALA A 58 16.15 20.01 -8.89
C ALA A 58 15.17 20.70 -7.92
N PRO A 59 14.93 22.02 -8.08
CA PRO A 59 13.89 22.73 -7.35
C PRO A 59 12.54 22.03 -7.51
N MET A 60 11.91 21.70 -6.37
CA MET A 60 10.61 21.05 -6.34
C MET A 60 9.51 22.11 -6.28
N LEU A 61 8.59 22.04 -7.23
CA LEU A 61 7.45 22.93 -7.35
C LEU A 61 6.17 22.13 -7.19
N VAL A 62 5.31 22.62 -6.31
CA VAL A 62 4.00 22.07 -6.00
C VAL A 62 2.99 23.17 -6.25
N VAL A 63 2.09 22.94 -7.21
CA VAL A 63 1.05 23.91 -7.57
C VAL A 63 0.06 24.05 -6.42
N GLY A 64 -0.18 25.28 -5.96
CA GLY A 64 -0.99 25.62 -4.80
C GLY A 64 -0.20 25.74 -3.49
N VAL A 65 1.14 25.75 -3.54
CA VAL A 65 2.03 25.82 -2.37
C VAL A 65 3.20 26.76 -2.62
N ASN A 66 3.99 26.51 -3.68
CA ASN A 66 5.21 27.27 -3.97
C ASN A 66 5.41 27.52 -5.47
N GLU A 67 4.32 27.53 -6.25
CA GLU A 67 4.34 27.83 -7.69
C GLU A 67 4.91 29.22 -8.01
N ASN A 68 4.82 30.15 -7.08
CA ASN A 68 5.39 31.50 -7.15
C ASN A 68 6.93 31.49 -7.12
N GLU A 69 7.56 30.40 -6.66
CA GLU A 69 9.01 30.24 -6.70
C GLU A 69 9.51 29.82 -8.08
N TYR A 70 8.61 29.48 -9.02
CA TYR A 70 8.99 29.18 -10.40
C TYR A 70 9.61 30.40 -11.08
N LYS A 71 10.81 30.23 -11.62
CA LYS A 71 11.49 31.23 -12.44
C LYS A 71 11.67 30.70 -13.86
N PRO A 72 11.37 31.48 -14.92
CA PRO A 72 11.53 31.05 -16.32
C PRO A 72 12.93 30.57 -16.67
N GLU A 73 13.94 31.00 -15.92
CA GLU A 73 15.34 30.64 -16.07
C GLU A 73 15.66 29.23 -15.52
N LEU A 74 14.76 28.61 -14.74
CA LEU A 74 14.97 27.26 -14.22
C LEU A 74 14.92 26.25 -15.36
N ASP A 75 16.06 25.64 -15.67
CA ASP A 75 16.16 24.66 -16.76
C ASP A 75 15.70 23.26 -16.37
N ILE A 76 15.76 22.93 -15.08
CA ILE A 76 15.31 21.65 -14.53
C ILE A 76 14.40 21.93 -13.35
N VAL A 77 13.19 21.38 -13.38
CA VAL A 77 12.21 21.50 -12.29
C VAL A 77 11.61 20.14 -11.94
N SER A 78 11.39 19.89 -10.66
CA SER A 78 10.66 18.71 -10.18
C SER A 78 9.22 19.10 -9.89
N ASN A 79 8.25 18.46 -10.57
CA ASN A 79 6.82 18.70 -10.39
C ASN A 79 6.21 17.81 -9.28
N ALA A 80 7.01 17.57 -8.23
CA ALA A 80 6.71 16.68 -7.11
C ALA A 80 6.11 15.32 -7.53
N SER A 81 5.42 14.63 -6.62
CA SER A 81 4.72 13.37 -6.92
C SER A 81 3.21 13.59 -7.04
N CYS A 82 2.50 12.66 -7.69
CA CYS A 82 1.03 12.72 -7.76
C CYS A 82 0.37 12.64 -6.38
N THR A 83 1.02 12.04 -5.40
CA THR A 83 0.54 12.01 -4.01
C THR A 83 0.73 13.38 -3.35
N THR A 84 1.89 14.01 -3.56
CA THR A 84 2.22 15.34 -3.02
C THR A 84 1.29 16.41 -3.59
N ASN A 85 1.06 16.42 -4.91
CA ASN A 85 0.17 17.40 -5.54
C ASN A 85 -1.30 17.23 -5.12
N CYS A 86 -1.73 16.03 -4.72
CA CYS A 86 -3.07 15.83 -4.14
C CYS A 86 -3.14 16.26 -2.67
N LEU A 87 -2.12 15.93 -1.88
CA LEU A 87 -2.11 16.18 -0.44
C LEU A 87 -1.83 17.64 -0.08
N ALA A 88 -0.99 18.32 -0.84
CA ALA A 88 -0.47 19.62 -0.44
C ALA A 88 -1.51 20.77 -0.47
N PRO A 89 -2.43 20.87 -1.46
CA PRO A 89 -3.52 21.84 -1.41
C PRO A 89 -4.44 21.60 -0.21
N LEU A 90 -4.73 20.34 0.12
CA LEU A 90 -5.50 19.97 1.32
C LEU A 90 -4.79 20.42 2.60
N ALA A 91 -3.47 20.19 2.69
CA ALA A 91 -2.66 20.61 3.83
C ALA A 91 -2.56 22.14 3.95
N ASN A 92 -2.43 22.86 2.83
CA ASN A 92 -2.34 24.33 2.82
C ASN A 92 -3.66 24.96 3.28
N VAL A 93 -4.79 24.45 2.78
CA VAL A 93 -6.14 24.86 3.23
C VAL A 93 -6.29 24.66 4.75
N ILE A 94 -5.92 23.48 5.26
CA ILE A 94 -5.96 23.23 6.71
C ILE A 94 -5.08 24.23 7.48
N ASN A 95 -3.88 24.53 6.97
CA ASN A 95 -2.96 25.47 7.61
C ASN A 95 -3.50 26.92 7.62
N GLU A 96 -4.06 27.39 6.50
CA GLU A 96 -4.69 28.72 6.40
C GLU A 96 -5.90 28.84 7.35
N PHE A 97 -6.76 27.83 7.42
CA PHE A 97 -7.94 27.85 8.31
C PHE A 97 -7.61 27.67 9.79
N CYS A 98 -6.50 27.02 10.14
CA CYS A 98 -6.12 26.76 11.53
C CYS A 98 -5.18 27.82 12.14
N CYS A 99 -4.62 28.75 11.36
CA CYS A 99 -3.63 29.73 11.84
C CYS A 99 -4.21 31.12 12.23
N GLU A 100 -5.49 31.42 12.00
CA GLU A 100 -6.12 32.68 12.43
C GLU A 100 -6.73 32.68 13.85
N SER A 101 -6.43 31.67 14.69
CA SER A 101 -6.82 31.67 16.12
C SER A 101 -5.69 32.17 17.04
N PRO A 102 -5.99 32.94 18.12
CA PRO A 102 -4.98 33.52 18.99
C PRO A 102 -4.21 32.42 19.76
N GLN A 103 -2.88 32.54 19.75
CA GLN A 103 -1.89 31.86 20.61
C GLN A 103 -2.36 30.57 21.29
N PHE A 104 -2.13 29.44 20.61
CA PHE A 104 -1.93 28.17 21.30
C PHE A 104 -0.49 28.11 21.81
N ASP A 105 -0.34 28.23 23.13
CA ASP A 105 0.86 27.82 23.85
C ASP A 105 1.18 26.36 23.51
N GLY A 106 2.47 26.07 23.40
CA GLY A 106 3.00 24.82 22.87
C GLY A 106 2.47 23.59 23.60
N ASP A 107 1.46 22.96 23.01
CA ASP A 107 1.22 21.53 23.10
C ASP A 107 0.72 21.02 21.74
N ARG A 108 1.24 19.84 21.40
CA ARG A 108 1.09 19.11 20.13
C ARG A 108 -0.29 19.27 19.49
N ILE A 109 -0.29 19.61 18.20
CA ILE A 109 -1.49 19.70 17.35
C ILE A 109 -2.28 18.37 17.43
N PRO A 110 -3.52 18.37 17.93
CA PRO A 110 -4.44 17.25 17.93
C PRO A 110 -5.13 17.15 16.57
N GLY A 111 -5.03 16.00 15.89
CA GLY A 111 -5.69 15.85 14.58
C GLY A 111 -5.40 14.61 13.74
N GLU A 112 -4.54 13.69 14.18
CA GLU A 112 -4.57 12.27 13.75
C GLU A 112 -5.34 11.38 14.74
N GLN A 113 -6.28 11.97 15.49
CA GLN A 113 -7.16 11.23 16.40
C GLN A 113 -8.62 11.42 16.01
N GLN A 114 -9.04 10.76 14.93
CA GLN A 114 -10.43 10.32 14.84
C GLN A 114 -10.54 8.88 14.31
N LYS A 115 -9.78 7.99 14.93
CA LYS A 115 -10.25 6.66 15.38
C LYS A 115 -9.65 6.30 16.75
N CYS A 116 -9.51 7.30 17.64
CA CYS A 116 -9.17 7.08 19.05
C CYS A 116 -10.36 7.44 19.95
N ALA A 117 -11.53 6.87 19.65
CA ALA A 117 -12.66 6.85 20.58
C ALA A 117 -12.97 5.38 20.90
N ASN A 118 -12.02 4.77 21.63
CA ASN A 118 -12.11 3.61 22.52
C ASN A 118 -10.69 3.06 22.71
N LEU A 119 -9.86 3.83 23.42
CA LEU A 119 -8.57 3.35 23.93
C LEU A 119 -8.87 2.32 25.02
N GLY A 120 -8.88 1.03 24.64
CA GLY A 120 -8.30 0.03 25.53
C GLY A 120 -6.87 0.47 25.83
N SER A 121 -6.50 0.49 27.10
CA SER A 121 -5.34 1.21 27.59
C SER A 121 -4.05 0.64 26.97
N ASP A 122 -3.06 1.47 26.67
CA ASP A 122 -1.72 1.01 26.28
C ASP A 122 -1.12 0.03 27.30
N ALA A 123 -1.58 0.12 28.55
CA ALA A 123 -1.24 -0.82 29.60
C ALA A 123 -1.69 -2.26 29.27
N ASP A 124 -2.89 -2.45 28.72
CA ASP A 124 -3.39 -3.78 28.33
C ASP A 124 -2.52 -4.39 27.22
N VAL A 125 -2.08 -3.57 26.27
CA VAL A 125 -1.17 -4.02 25.20
C VAL A 125 0.17 -4.40 25.80
N ASN A 126 0.71 -3.58 26.71
CA ASN A 126 1.98 -3.85 27.38
C ASN A 126 1.94 -5.10 28.26
N ILE A 127 0.79 -5.43 28.86
CA ILE A 127 0.59 -6.69 29.59
C ILE A 127 0.79 -7.87 28.64
N VAL A 128 0.14 -7.86 27.47
CA VAL A 128 0.31 -8.92 26.45
C VAL A 128 1.76 -9.01 25.97
N LEU A 129 2.42 -7.89 25.71
CA LEU A 129 3.83 -7.86 25.29
C LEU A 129 4.77 -8.45 26.34
N ALA A 130 4.54 -8.15 27.62
CA ALA A 130 5.39 -8.61 28.72
C ALA A 130 5.36 -10.13 28.94
N ARG A 131 4.33 -10.81 28.42
CA ARG A 131 4.15 -12.27 28.56
C ARG A 131 4.65 -13.07 27.38
N ILE A 132 5.04 -12.41 26.30
CA ILE A 132 5.47 -13.07 25.08
C ILE A 132 6.98 -12.93 24.95
N SER A 133 7.67 -14.06 24.88
CA SER A 133 9.10 -14.10 24.58
C SER A 133 9.33 -14.29 23.08
N PRO A 134 10.36 -13.66 22.48
CA PRO A 134 10.56 -13.61 21.02
C PRO A 134 10.92 -14.95 20.34
N GLU A 135 11.17 -16.03 21.10
CA GLU A 135 11.52 -17.35 20.54
C GLU A 135 10.44 -18.41 20.70
N THR A 136 9.30 -18.03 21.28
CA THR A 136 8.21 -18.92 21.68
C THR A 136 7.39 -19.40 20.47
N SER A 137 6.87 -20.63 20.52
CA SER A 137 5.95 -21.16 19.49
C SER A 137 4.57 -20.49 19.55
N GLU A 138 3.78 -20.54 18.47
CA GLU A 138 2.40 -20.03 18.43
C GLU A 138 1.55 -20.60 19.58
N ASP A 139 1.67 -21.90 19.83
CA ASP A 139 0.92 -22.60 20.87
C ASP A 139 1.37 -22.19 22.29
N GLU A 140 2.67 -22.03 22.51
CA GLU A 140 3.19 -21.56 23.80
C GLU A 140 2.80 -20.10 24.08
N VAL A 141 2.72 -19.24 23.05
CA VAL A 141 2.20 -17.88 23.18
C VAL A 141 0.72 -17.92 23.58
N LEU A 142 -0.08 -18.74 22.88
CA LEU A 142 -1.50 -18.93 23.20
C LEU A 142 -1.70 -19.41 24.64
N GLN A 143 -0.96 -20.44 25.07
CA GLN A 143 -1.06 -20.99 26.43
C GLN A 143 -0.61 -19.97 27.49
N SER A 144 0.45 -19.19 27.22
CA SER A 144 0.94 -18.16 28.14
C SER A 144 -0.09 -17.05 28.36
N LEU A 145 -0.84 -16.67 27.32
CA LEU A 145 -1.90 -15.66 27.43
C LEU A 145 -3.20 -16.21 28.04
N LEU A 146 -3.50 -17.49 27.85
CA LEU A 146 -4.67 -18.15 28.46
C LEU A 146 -4.49 -18.44 29.96
N SER A 147 -3.24 -18.66 30.40
CA SER A 147 -2.92 -19.00 31.79
C SER A 147 -2.72 -17.78 32.71
N ASP A 148 -2.62 -16.57 32.15
CA ASP A 148 -2.43 -15.34 32.92
C ASP A 148 -3.78 -14.68 33.30
N PRO A 149 -4.13 -14.59 34.60
CA PRO A 149 -5.36 -13.93 35.06
C PRO A 149 -5.44 -12.44 34.66
N ALA A 150 -4.30 -11.77 34.46
CA ALA A 150 -4.29 -10.38 34.01
C ALA A 150 -4.91 -10.26 32.60
N CYS A 151 -4.70 -11.26 31.75
CA CYS A 151 -5.21 -11.30 30.39
C CYS A 151 -6.73 -11.56 30.33
N ASP A 152 -7.33 -12.14 31.37
CA ASP A 152 -8.78 -12.38 31.45
C ASP A 152 -9.60 -11.12 31.67
N SER A 153 -9.00 -10.11 32.31
CA SER A 153 -9.62 -8.82 32.53
C SER A 153 -9.58 -7.89 31.31
N ILE A 154 -8.79 -8.24 30.29
CA ILE A 154 -8.58 -7.40 29.11
C ILE A 154 -9.82 -7.43 28.21
N ARG A 155 -10.38 -6.25 27.95
CA ARG A 155 -11.47 -6.09 26.97
C ARG A 155 -10.91 -6.18 25.55
N ILE A 156 -11.14 -7.32 24.90
CA ILE A 156 -10.71 -7.53 23.51
C ILE A 156 -11.63 -6.76 22.55
N THR A 157 -11.01 -5.93 21.70
CA THR A 157 -11.65 -5.18 20.63
C THR A 157 -10.77 -5.22 19.39
N ASP A 158 -11.33 -4.95 18.21
CA ASP A 158 -10.54 -4.94 16.98
C ASP A 158 -9.38 -3.94 17.02
N ASN A 159 -9.62 -2.75 17.59
CA ASN A 159 -8.57 -1.75 17.77
C ASN A 159 -7.44 -2.27 18.66
N PHE A 160 -7.77 -2.98 19.73
CA PHE A 160 -6.77 -3.58 20.61
C PHE A 160 -5.95 -4.65 19.87
N VAL A 161 -6.61 -5.57 19.16
CA VAL A 161 -5.92 -6.63 18.39
C VAL A 161 -5.06 -6.03 17.27
N ASP A 162 -5.56 -5.00 16.59
CA ASP A 162 -4.81 -4.27 15.57
C ASP A 162 -3.47 -3.74 16.08
N ARG A 163 -3.49 -3.15 17.28
CA ARG A 163 -2.30 -2.61 17.94
C ARG A 163 -1.33 -3.69 18.39
N VAL A 164 -1.83 -4.82 18.87
CA VAL A 164 -1.02 -5.99 19.23
C VAL A 164 -0.33 -6.55 17.98
N LEU A 165 -1.07 -6.75 16.89
CA LEU A 165 -0.53 -7.20 15.60
C LEU A 165 0.52 -6.22 15.04
N TYR A 166 0.29 -4.92 15.17
CA TYR A 166 1.26 -3.91 14.75
C TYR A 166 2.60 -4.02 15.50
N ARG A 167 2.55 -4.36 16.79
CA ARG A 167 3.75 -4.60 17.61
C ARG A 167 4.50 -5.88 17.22
N PHE A 168 3.77 -6.91 16.82
CA PHE A 168 4.34 -8.19 16.37
C PHE A 168 4.49 -8.30 14.84
N LYS A 169 4.56 -7.17 14.12
CA LYS A 169 4.66 -7.17 12.65
C LYS A 169 5.87 -7.93 12.09
N ASP A 170 6.92 -8.07 12.90
CA ASP A 170 8.19 -8.72 12.55
C ASP A 170 8.32 -10.12 13.21
N ASP A 171 7.32 -10.55 13.98
CA ASP A 171 7.26 -11.88 14.60
C ASP A 171 5.89 -12.51 14.36
N TRP A 172 5.83 -13.34 13.32
CA TRP A 172 4.59 -14.00 12.93
C TRP A 172 4.07 -15.01 13.96
N LYS A 173 4.92 -15.61 14.79
CA LYS A 173 4.49 -16.61 15.79
C LYS A 173 3.70 -15.92 16.90
N SER A 174 4.26 -14.84 17.41
CA SER A 174 3.62 -14.00 18.43
C SER A 174 2.37 -13.32 17.90
N ALA A 175 2.41 -12.79 16.67
CA ALA A 175 1.24 -12.19 16.03
C ALA A 175 0.08 -13.19 15.89
N LEU A 176 0.38 -14.40 15.41
CA LEU A 176 -0.62 -15.44 15.22
C LEU A 176 -1.13 -15.97 16.56
N GLY A 177 -0.26 -16.25 17.53
CA GLY A 177 -0.66 -16.72 18.87
C GLY A 177 -1.53 -15.71 19.62
N ALA A 178 -1.19 -14.42 19.57
CA ALA A 178 -2.00 -13.36 20.17
C ALA A 178 -3.36 -13.21 19.46
N PHE A 179 -3.40 -13.39 18.14
CA PHE A 179 -4.66 -13.37 17.38
C PHE A 179 -5.56 -14.58 17.73
N ARG A 180 -4.98 -15.78 17.88
CA ARG A 180 -5.70 -16.98 18.34
C ARG A 180 -6.25 -16.82 19.75
N TRP A 181 -5.45 -16.24 20.65
CA TRP A 181 -5.90 -15.93 22.00
C TRP A 181 -7.09 -14.96 21.97
N ALA A 182 -7.02 -13.93 21.13
CA ALA A 182 -8.14 -13.00 20.97
C ALA A 182 -9.41 -13.72 20.46
N GLN A 183 -9.28 -14.55 19.41
CA GLN A 183 -10.36 -15.37 18.86
C GLN A 183 -10.98 -16.35 19.86
N SER A 184 -10.21 -16.85 20.83
CA SER A 184 -10.71 -17.80 21.83
C SER A 184 -11.73 -17.19 22.80
N ARG A 185 -11.89 -15.86 22.83
CA ARG A 185 -12.85 -15.20 23.71
C ARG A 185 -14.29 -15.36 23.18
N PRO A 186 -15.25 -15.77 24.04
CA PRO A 186 -16.59 -16.18 23.61
C PRO A 186 -17.43 -15.09 22.93
N ASN A 187 -17.08 -13.80 23.11
CA ASN A 187 -17.81 -12.66 22.56
C ASN A 187 -17.00 -11.84 21.56
N TYR A 188 -15.92 -12.40 21.01
CA TYR A 188 -15.06 -11.69 20.06
C TYR A 188 -15.00 -12.41 18.72
N LYS A 189 -15.34 -11.68 17.64
CA LYS A 189 -15.16 -12.12 16.27
C LYS A 189 -14.28 -11.10 15.55
N PRO A 190 -13.07 -11.46 15.11
CA PRO A 190 -12.20 -10.52 14.42
C PRO A 190 -12.80 -10.08 13.09
N SER A 191 -12.61 -8.81 12.75
CA SER A 191 -12.96 -8.29 11.43
C SER A 191 -12.03 -8.78 10.31
N PRO A 192 -12.50 -8.79 9.04
CA PRO A 192 -11.67 -9.15 7.88
C PRO A 192 -10.37 -8.35 7.78
N GLU A 193 -10.36 -7.10 8.23
CA GLU A 193 -9.20 -6.22 8.21
C GLU A 193 -8.03 -6.75 9.06
N LEU A 194 -8.34 -7.42 10.18
CA LEU A 194 -7.33 -8.01 11.06
C LEU A 194 -6.72 -9.27 10.47
N TYR A 195 -7.54 -10.12 9.86
CA TYR A 195 -7.05 -11.27 9.10
C TYR A 195 -6.15 -10.82 7.95
N ASP A 196 -6.57 -9.81 7.21
CA ASP A 196 -5.78 -9.20 6.14
C ASP A 196 -4.40 -8.71 6.63
N LYS A 197 -4.33 -8.13 7.83
CA LYS A 197 -3.05 -7.73 8.45
C LYS A 197 -2.18 -8.94 8.80
N LEU A 198 -2.79 -10.00 9.32
CA LEU A 198 -2.08 -11.22 9.66
C LEU A 198 -1.56 -11.97 8.43
N VAL A 199 -2.35 -12.01 7.34
CA VAL A 199 -1.91 -12.44 6.01
C VAL A 199 -0.68 -11.63 5.55
N ASP A 200 -0.70 -10.31 5.76
CA ASP A 200 0.41 -9.44 5.40
C ASP A 200 1.70 -9.77 6.17
N ILE A 201 1.59 -10.02 7.49
CA ILE A 201 2.71 -10.42 8.36
C ILE A 201 3.27 -11.78 7.93
N LEU A 202 2.41 -12.78 7.76
CA LEU A 202 2.80 -14.14 7.35
C LEU A 202 3.48 -14.13 5.97
N GLY A 203 2.93 -13.37 5.03
CA GLY A 203 3.49 -13.22 3.70
C GLY A 203 4.86 -12.52 3.69
N LYS A 204 5.06 -11.46 4.49
CA LYS A 204 6.39 -10.80 4.66
C LYS A 204 7.43 -11.77 5.23
N MET A 205 7.01 -12.60 6.17
CA MET A 205 7.84 -13.60 6.83
C MET A 205 8.01 -14.90 6.00
N LYS A 206 7.45 -14.94 4.78
CA LYS A 206 7.48 -16.08 3.85
C LYS A 206 6.92 -17.37 4.46
N LYS A 207 5.92 -17.26 5.33
CA LYS A 207 5.22 -18.41 5.93
C LYS A 207 3.99 -18.77 5.12
N MET A 208 4.22 -19.26 3.90
CA MET A 208 3.17 -19.49 2.90
C MET A 208 2.15 -20.54 3.31
N GLU A 209 2.59 -21.67 3.86
CA GLU A 209 1.70 -22.72 4.37
C GLU A 209 0.73 -22.19 5.44
N ARG A 210 1.23 -21.36 6.36
CA ARG A 210 0.41 -20.76 7.42
C ARG A 210 -0.51 -19.67 6.87
N MET A 211 -0.04 -18.87 5.93
CA MET A 211 -0.87 -17.90 5.23
C MET A 211 -2.02 -18.58 4.47
N ARG A 212 -1.78 -19.76 3.89
CA ARG A 212 -2.80 -20.55 3.20
C ARG A 212 -3.83 -21.13 4.16
N SER A 213 -3.37 -21.73 5.26
CA SER A 213 -4.26 -22.19 6.34
C SER A 213 -5.18 -21.08 6.83
N LEU A 214 -4.65 -19.87 7.02
CA LEU A 214 -5.44 -18.70 7.42
C LEU A 214 -6.46 -18.29 6.35
N LEU A 215 -6.11 -18.39 5.07
CA LEU A 215 -7.04 -18.11 3.97
C LEU A 215 -8.19 -19.12 3.93
N ASP A 216 -7.90 -20.41 4.16
CA ASP A 216 -8.94 -21.45 4.19
C ASP A 216 -9.91 -21.23 5.38
N GLU A 217 -9.41 -20.76 6.52
CA GLU A 217 -10.25 -20.34 7.66
C GLU A 217 -11.11 -19.12 7.32
N MET A 218 -10.54 -18.09 6.68
CA MET A 218 -11.32 -16.93 6.21
C MET A 218 -12.40 -17.35 5.22
N HIS A 219 -12.14 -18.36 4.39
CA HIS A 219 -13.12 -18.89 3.45
C HIS A 219 -14.30 -19.54 4.17
N ALA A 220 -14.01 -20.37 5.19
CA ALA A 220 -15.03 -21.05 5.99
C ALA A 220 -15.95 -20.06 6.73
N GLU A 221 -15.42 -18.92 7.16
CA GLU A 221 -16.17 -17.85 7.81
C GLU A 221 -16.77 -16.83 6.83
N HIS A 222 -16.63 -17.04 5.51
CA HIS A 222 -17.09 -16.13 4.45
C HIS A 222 -16.54 -14.69 4.57
N LEU A 223 -15.30 -14.53 5.02
CA LEU A 223 -14.64 -13.23 5.24
C LEU A 223 -13.73 -12.80 4.07
N ILE A 224 -13.65 -13.60 3.00
CA ILE A 224 -12.75 -13.32 1.88
C ILE A 224 -13.33 -12.25 0.96
N SER A 225 -12.53 -11.20 0.73
CA SER A 225 -12.83 -10.14 -0.24
C SER A 225 -11.83 -10.14 -1.39
N LEU A 226 -12.14 -9.41 -2.47
CA LEU A 226 -11.18 -9.18 -3.56
C LEU A 226 -9.89 -8.51 -3.05
N ASN A 227 -9.99 -7.66 -2.01
CA ASN A 227 -8.84 -7.04 -1.37
C ASN A 227 -7.95 -8.05 -0.63
N THR A 228 -8.55 -9.02 0.05
CA THR A 228 -7.84 -10.14 0.70
C THR A 228 -7.06 -10.94 -0.35
N ILE A 229 -7.70 -11.34 -1.44
CA ILE A 229 -7.06 -12.09 -2.52
C ILE A 229 -5.96 -11.27 -3.19
N THR A 230 -6.15 -9.97 -3.39
CA THR A 230 -5.09 -9.05 -3.86
C THR A 230 -3.84 -9.14 -2.98
N LYS A 231 -4.01 -9.04 -1.67
CA LYS A 231 -2.91 -9.06 -0.70
C LYS A 231 -2.19 -10.41 -0.75
N VAL A 232 -2.92 -11.51 -0.75
CA VAL A 232 -2.38 -12.86 -0.86
C VAL A 232 -1.58 -13.04 -2.15
N MET A 233 -2.14 -12.69 -3.32
CA MET A 233 -1.46 -12.78 -4.61
C MET A 233 -0.16 -11.95 -4.61
N ARG A 234 -0.19 -10.73 -4.06
CA ARG A 234 1.00 -9.89 -3.94
C ARG A 234 2.07 -10.52 -3.07
N ARG A 235 1.68 -11.15 -1.96
CA ARG A 235 2.63 -11.82 -1.06
C ARG A 235 3.26 -13.05 -1.70
N PHE A 236 2.50 -13.88 -2.42
CA PHE A 236 3.05 -14.99 -3.20
C PHE A 236 3.99 -14.54 -4.33
N ALA A 237 3.59 -13.52 -5.09
CA ALA A 237 4.40 -12.98 -6.18
C ALA A 237 5.75 -12.42 -5.66
N GLY A 238 5.74 -11.66 -4.56
CA GLY A 238 6.94 -11.09 -3.95
C GLY A 238 7.87 -12.14 -3.31
N ALA A 239 7.33 -13.28 -2.90
CA ALA A 239 8.15 -14.41 -2.45
C ALA A 239 8.73 -15.27 -3.58
N ARG A 240 8.57 -14.83 -4.84
CA ARG A 240 8.99 -15.55 -6.06
C ARG A 240 8.15 -16.79 -6.39
N GLU A 241 7.04 -17.00 -5.71
CA GLU A 241 6.08 -18.09 -5.93
C GLU A 241 4.91 -17.63 -6.79
N TRP A 242 5.21 -17.07 -7.97
CA TRP A 242 4.19 -16.51 -8.87
C TRP A 242 3.18 -17.57 -9.35
N LYS A 243 3.56 -18.86 -9.40
CA LYS A 243 2.65 -19.96 -9.73
C LYS A 243 1.53 -20.09 -8.71
N GLU A 244 1.84 -19.90 -7.43
CA GLU A 244 0.84 -19.90 -6.37
C GLU A 244 -0.05 -18.66 -6.45
N ALA A 245 0.49 -17.50 -6.83
CA ALA A 245 -0.33 -16.31 -7.10
C ALA A 245 -1.35 -16.56 -8.23
N VAL A 246 -0.95 -17.26 -9.30
CA VAL A 246 -1.86 -17.67 -10.39
C VAL A 246 -2.86 -18.71 -9.92
N ARG A 247 -2.46 -19.68 -9.09
CA ARG A 247 -3.39 -20.66 -8.51
C ARG A 247 -4.47 -19.99 -7.64
N VAL A 248 -4.08 -19.04 -6.79
CA VAL A 248 -5.02 -18.27 -5.98
C VAL A 248 -6.02 -17.52 -6.86
N PHE A 249 -5.54 -16.91 -7.96
CA PHE A 249 -6.42 -16.31 -8.96
C PHE A 249 -7.35 -17.36 -9.60
N ASP A 250 -6.83 -18.54 -9.93
CA ASP A 250 -7.62 -19.59 -10.53
C ASP A 250 -8.72 -20.14 -9.63
N GLU A 251 -8.49 -20.06 -8.32
CA GLU A 251 -9.39 -20.47 -7.27
C GLU A 251 -10.34 -19.37 -6.80
N LEU A 252 -10.35 -18.18 -7.42
CA LEU A 252 -11.28 -17.09 -7.11
C LEU A 252 -12.74 -17.57 -6.98
N GLY A 253 -13.18 -18.44 -7.92
CA GLY A 253 -14.53 -18.99 -7.92
C GLY A 253 -14.84 -19.85 -6.68
N LYS A 254 -13.84 -20.51 -6.08
CA LYS A 254 -14.02 -21.26 -4.82
C LYS A 254 -14.34 -20.30 -3.68
N PHE A 255 -13.74 -19.12 -3.67
CA PHE A 255 -13.97 -18.08 -2.67
C PHE A 255 -15.25 -17.26 -2.91
N GLY A 256 -16.08 -17.64 -3.89
CA GLY A 256 -17.28 -16.89 -4.26
C GLY A 256 -16.98 -15.59 -5.00
N LEU A 257 -15.78 -15.45 -5.58
CA LEU A 257 -15.36 -14.28 -6.34
C LEU A 257 -15.31 -14.58 -7.84
N GLU A 258 -15.72 -13.61 -8.64
CA GLU A 258 -15.76 -13.77 -10.10
C GLU A 258 -14.41 -13.46 -10.75
N LYS A 259 -14.05 -14.28 -11.75
CA LYS A 259 -12.96 -13.97 -12.68
C LYS A 259 -13.50 -13.00 -13.73
N ASN A 260 -13.20 -11.73 -13.55
CA ASN A 260 -13.54 -10.65 -14.47
C ASN A 260 -12.30 -9.83 -14.86
N THR A 261 -12.49 -8.84 -15.73
CA THR A 261 -11.39 -7.97 -16.19
C THR A 261 -10.68 -7.26 -15.04
N GLU A 262 -11.38 -6.86 -13.98
CA GLU A 262 -10.79 -6.20 -12.81
C GLU A 262 -9.85 -7.14 -12.05
N SER A 263 -10.32 -8.35 -11.71
CA SER A 263 -9.53 -9.37 -11.04
C SER A 263 -8.30 -9.82 -11.87
N MET A 264 -8.44 -9.87 -13.20
CA MET A 264 -7.32 -10.18 -14.10
C MET A 264 -6.29 -9.06 -14.14
N ASN A 265 -6.73 -7.80 -14.27
CA ASN A 265 -5.85 -6.63 -14.22
C ASN A 265 -5.08 -6.56 -12.90
N LEU A 266 -5.70 -6.99 -11.80
CA LEU A 266 -5.08 -7.07 -10.48
C LEU A 266 -3.95 -8.10 -10.43
N LEU A 267 -4.15 -9.30 -11.00
CA LEU A 267 -3.10 -10.32 -11.12
C LEU A 267 -1.93 -9.80 -11.98
N LEU A 268 -2.24 -9.19 -13.13
CA LEU A 268 -1.22 -8.64 -14.04
C LEU A 268 -0.43 -7.50 -13.38
N ASP A 269 -1.12 -6.54 -12.74
CA ASP A 269 -0.48 -5.45 -11.97
C ASP A 269 0.42 -6.01 -10.86
N THR A 270 -0.03 -7.05 -10.17
CA THR A 270 0.74 -7.73 -9.12
C THR A 270 2.01 -8.36 -9.67
N LEU A 271 1.93 -9.12 -10.77
CA LEU A 271 3.09 -9.76 -11.40
C LEU A 271 4.07 -8.72 -11.98
N CYS A 272 3.56 -7.67 -12.61
CA CYS A 272 4.38 -6.59 -13.15
C CYS A 272 5.14 -5.84 -12.04
N LYS A 273 4.49 -5.54 -10.91
CA LYS A 273 5.13 -4.89 -9.75
C LYS A 273 6.29 -5.69 -9.15
N GLU A 274 6.21 -7.02 -9.24
CA GLU A 274 7.26 -7.93 -8.76
C GLU A 274 8.27 -8.30 -9.86
N ASN A 275 8.37 -7.50 -10.93
CA ASN A 275 9.26 -7.69 -12.08
C ASN A 275 9.08 -9.04 -12.82
N ARG A 276 7.88 -9.62 -12.80
CA ARG A 276 7.52 -10.86 -13.52
C ARG A 276 6.78 -10.57 -14.82
N VAL A 277 7.30 -9.62 -15.61
CA VAL A 277 6.65 -9.11 -16.84
C VAL A 277 6.48 -10.20 -17.90
N GLN A 278 7.45 -11.11 -18.03
CA GLN A 278 7.38 -12.18 -19.02
C GLN A 278 6.26 -13.17 -18.71
N GLN A 279 6.11 -13.54 -17.43
CA GLN A 279 5.03 -14.41 -16.96
C GLN A 279 3.67 -13.71 -17.06
N ALA A 280 3.60 -12.42 -16.73
CA ALA A 280 2.38 -11.63 -16.91
C ALA A 280 1.93 -11.62 -18.38
N ARG A 281 2.88 -11.50 -19.32
CA ARG A 281 2.61 -11.57 -20.76
C ARG A 281 2.12 -12.95 -21.20
N GLU A 282 2.73 -14.02 -20.70
CA GLU A 282 2.30 -15.39 -20.99
C GLU A 282 0.86 -15.66 -20.53
N ILE A 283 0.49 -15.18 -19.34
CA ILE A 283 -0.87 -15.29 -18.79
C ILE A 283 -1.85 -14.45 -19.62
N PHE A 284 -1.47 -13.23 -19.99
CA PHE A 284 -2.30 -12.37 -20.83
C PHE A 284 -2.57 -12.98 -22.21
N SER A 285 -1.57 -13.62 -22.83
CA SER A 285 -1.70 -14.28 -24.13
C SER A 285 -2.38 -15.65 -24.08
N SER A 286 -2.72 -16.17 -22.90
CA SER A 286 -3.31 -17.51 -22.75
C SER A 286 -4.79 -17.57 -23.17
N PRO A 287 -5.30 -18.70 -23.70
CA PRO A 287 -6.68 -18.83 -24.17
C PRO A 287 -7.75 -18.59 -23.09
N SER A 288 -7.43 -18.86 -21.82
CA SER A 288 -8.30 -18.57 -20.67
C SER A 288 -8.57 -17.07 -20.51
N CYS A 289 -7.63 -16.21 -20.94
CA CYS A 289 -7.77 -14.76 -20.96
C CYS A 289 -8.63 -14.27 -22.14
N ILE A 290 -8.45 -14.89 -23.31
CA ILE A 290 -9.15 -14.51 -24.56
C ILE A 290 -10.66 -14.81 -24.46
N SER A 291 -11.03 -15.93 -23.83
CA SER A 291 -12.44 -16.32 -23.67
C SER A 291 -13.27 -15.34 -22.82
N HIS A 292 -12.67 -14.68 -21.83
CA HIS A 292 -13.34 -13.66 -21.01
C HIS A 292 -13.38 -12.27 -21.65
N GLN A 293 -12.45 -11.93 -22.55
CA GLN A 293 -12.49 -10.68 -23.31
C GLN A 293 -13.57 -10.69 -24.41
N MET A 294 -13.90 -11.86 -24.94
CA MET A 294 -14.87 -12.01 -26.04
C MET A 294 -16.35 -12.09 -25.60
N GLN A 295 -16.66 -12.04 -24.30
CA GLN A 295 -18.06 -12.00 -23.82
C GLN A 295 -18.65 -10.58 -23.71
N HIS A 296 -17.88 -9.54 -24.00
CA HIS A 296 -18.31 -8.14 -23.94
C HIS A 296 -18.05 -7.34 -25.22
N VAL A 297 -18.00 -7.99 -26.38
CA VAL A 297 -18.03 -7.32 -27.70
C VAL A 297 -19.32 -7.65 -28.41
#